data_AF-A0A8S1GMC2-F1
#
_entry.id   AF-A0A8S1GMC2-F1
#
_cell.length_a   1.000
_cell.length_b   1.000
_cell.length_c   1.000
_cell.angle_alpha   90.00
_cell.angle_beta   90.00
_cell.angle_gamma   90.00
#
_symmetry.space_group_name_H-M   'P 1'
#
loop_
_entity.id
_entity.type
_entity.pdbx_description
1 polymer ?
#
loop_
_entity_poly.entity_id
_entity_poly.type
_entity_poly.pdbx_seq_one_letter_code
_entity_poly.pdbx_strand_id
1 'polypeptide(L)'
;MAQTERAKSLLAEDELEPYVRKKRQDGGTRKKMQGLNEQEQNLLRNSINSRERRRMHELNEEFEALRECLPYQNDSSSRRMSKANTLLLASNWIKQLTNANRVLQAELAAARAQVSLGLLFKVAARVVEISESNMRLDAEQFNRMG
;
A
#
# COMPACT_ATOMS: atom_id res chain seq x y z
N MET A 1 -17.45 47.64 -11.96
CA MET A 1 -17.04 46.57 -12.89
C MET A 1 -15.55 46.22 -12.73
N ALA A 2 -14.61 47.18 -12.84
CA ALA A 2 -13.17 46.91 -12.69
C ALA A 2 -12.74 46.31 -11.32
N GLN A 3 -13.27 46.80 -10.20
CA GLN A 3 -12.98 46.23 -8.87
C GLN A 3 -13.50 44.79 -8.72
N THR A 4 -14.63 44.48 -9.36
CA THR A 4 -15.28 43.17 -9.32
C THR A 4 -14.51 42.13 -10.15
N GLU A 5 -14.00 42.52 -11.32
CA GLU A 5 -13.12 41.66 -12.12
C GLU A 5 -11.77 41.41 -11.43
N ARG A 6 -11.22 42.42 -10.76
CA ARG A 6 -9.97 42.27 -10.01
C ARG A 6 -10.13 41.31 -8.82
N ALA A 7 -11.22 41.43 -8.08
CA ALA A 7 -11.59 40.50 -7.01
C ALA A 7 -11.85 39.08 -7.55
N LYS A 8 -12.52 38.93 -8.71
CA LYS A 8 -12.67 37.64 -9.39
C LYS A 8 -11.32 37.04 -9.80
N SER A 9 -10.35 37.83 -10.26
CA SER A 9 -9.01 37.32 -10.59
C SER A 9 -8.25 36.82 -9.35
N LEU A 10 -8.38 37.49 -8.21
CA LEU A 10 -7.78 37.06 -6.93
C LEU A 10 -8.41 35.77 -6.39
N LEU A 11 -9.67 35.53 -6.74
CA LEU A 11 -10.41 34.30 -6.40
C LEU A 11 -10.20 33.19 -7.44
N ALA A 12 -9.92 33.51 -8.71
CA ALA A 12 -9.77 32.52 -9.78
C ALA A 12 -8.51 31.65 -9.65
N GLU A 13 -7.56 32.04 -8.80
CA GLU A 13 -6.43 31.20 -8.34
C GLU A 13 -6.86 30.07 -7.36
N ASP A 14 -8.16 29.71 -7.36
CA ASP A 14 -8.74 28.56 -6.64
C ASP A 14 -8.50 27.23 -7.38
N GLU A 15 -7.82 27.27 -8.53
CA GLU A 15 -7.28 26.08 -9.18
C GLU A 15 -6.18 25.49 -8.29
N LEU A 16 -6.39 24.24 -7.89
CA LEU A 16 -5.70 23.52 -6.82
C LEU A 16 -4.18 23.45 -7.06
N GLU A 17 -3.43 24.48 -6.71
CA GLU A 17 -1.96 24.42 -6.77
C GLU A 17 -1.51 23.39 -5.71
N PRO A 18 -0.78 22.31 -6.10
CA PRO A 18 -0.36 21.28 -5.18
C PRO A 18 0.45 21.90 -4.04
N TYR A 19 0.13 21.55 -2.79
CA TYR A 19 0.84 22.07 -1.63
C TYR A 19 2.28 21.57 -1.62
N VAL A 20 3.15 22.30 -2.31
CA VAL A 20 4.58 22.22 -2.13
C VAL A 20 4.88 23.17 -0.98
N ARG A 21 5.43 22.67 0.12
CA ARG A 21 5.96 23.50 1.20
C ARG A 21 7.13 24.31 0.62
N LYS A 22 6.82 25.42 -0.04
CA LYS A 22 7.80 26.35 -0.60
C LYS A 22 8.69 26.77 0.57
N LYS A 23 9.98 26.42 0.48
CA LYS A 23 11.01 26.77 1.47
C LYS A 23 10.78 28.23 1.85
N ARG A 24 10.52 28.49 3.15
CA ARG A 24 10.05 29.77 3.70
C ARG A 24 10.79 30.97 3.07
N GLN A 25 10.22 31.52 2.01
CA GLN A 25 10.41 32.91 1.63
C GLN A 25 9.15 33.60 2.13
N ASP A 26 9.13 33.94 3.43
CA ASP A 26 8.07 34.71 4.09
C ASP A 26 7.77 36.07 3.40
N GLY A 27 8.57 36.45 2.40
CA GLY A 27 8.39 37.67 1.62
C GLY A 27 7.37 37.59 0.48
N GLY A 28 7.01 36.41 -0.04
CA GLY A 28 6.16 36.29 -1.24
C GLY A 28 4.73 36.79 -1.02
N THR A 29 4.06 36.25 -0.01
CA THR A 29 2.68 36.61 0.35
C THR A 29 2.59 38.01 0.96
N ARG A 30 3.62 38.44 1.72
CA ARG A 30 3.72 39.81 2.24
C ARG A 30 3.86 40.84 1.12
N LYS A 31 4.70 40.58 0.11
CA LYS A 31 4.81 41.45 -1.07
C LYS A 31 3.52 41.50 -1.88
N LYS A 32 2.80 40.36 -2.03
CA LYS A 32 1.49 40.31 -2.71
C LYS A 32 0.40 41.12 -1.98
N MET A 33 0.50 41.28 -0.64
CA MET A 33 -0.42 42.09 0.15
C MET A 33 -0.10 43.60 0.19
N GLN A 34 1.17 44.01 -0.01
CA GLN A 34 1.60 45.41 0.13
C GLN A 34 0.98 46.39 -0.89
N GLY A 35 0.41 45.88 -2.00
CA GLY A 35 -0.26 46.70 -3.03
C GLY A 35 -1.78 46.59 -3.07
N LEU A 36 -2.40 45.87 -2.10
CA LEU A 36 -3.83 45.60 -2.07
C LEU A 36 -4.54 46.48 -1.03
N ASN A 37 -5.77 46.91 -1.34
CA ASN A 37 -6.62 47.57 -0.36
C ASN A 37 -7.06 46.57 0.74
N GLU A 38 -7.63 47.06 1.85
CA GLU A 38 -8.01 46.21 2.99
C GLU A 38 -9.04 45.12 2.63
N GLN A 39 -9.99 45.43 1.75
CA GLN A 39 -10.99 44.47 1.28
C GLN A 39 -10.35 43.36 0.44
N GLU A 40 -9.44 43.71 -0.47
CA GLU A 40 -8.69 42.78 -1.32
C GLU A 40 -7.75 41.89 -0.49
N GLN A 41 -7.10 42.45 0.54
CA GLN A 41 -6.29 41.67 1.48
C GLN A 41 -7.15 40.65 2.24
N ASN A 42 -8.34 41.05 2.70
CA ASN A 42 -9.27 40.15 3.40
C ASN A 42 -9.80 39.04 2.49
N LEU A 43 -10.13 39.35 1.23
CA LEU A 43 -10.52 38.34 0.24
C LEU A 43 -9.39 37.33 -0.01
N LEU A 44 -8.15 37.81 -0.17
CA LEU A 44 -6.99 36.95 -0.37
C LEU A 44 -6.73 36.03 0.85
N ARG A 45 -6.79 36.58 2.07
CA ARG A 45 -6.66 35.79 3.32
C ARG A 45 -7.75 34.73 3.42
N ASN A 46 -9.00 35.09 3.12
CA ASN A 46 -10.13 34.16 3.15
C ASN A 46 -9.99 33.04 2.12
N SER A 47 -9.54 33.37 0.90
CA SER A 47 -9.24 32.38 -0.15
C SER A 47 -8.15 31.40 0.30
N ILE A 48 -7.03 31.91 0.84
CA ILE A 48 -5.94 31.08 1.38
C ILE A 48 -6.44 30.16 2.50
N ASN A 49 -7.21 30.69 3.45
CA ASN A 49 -7.76 29.91 4.56
C ASN A 49 -8.76 28.84 4.07
N SER A 50 -9.57 29.16 3.06
CA SER A 50 -10.50 28.21 2.46
C SER A 50 -9.75 27.04 1.80
N ARG A 51 -8.69 27.35 1.05
CA ARG A 51 -7.84 26.35 0.41
C ARG A 51 -7.15 25.43 1.41
N GLU A 52 -6.59 25.97 2.49
CA GLU A 52 -5.96 25.13 3.53
C GLU A 52 -6.99 24.26 4.27
N ARG A 53 -8.22 24.75 4.49
CA ARG A 53 -9.30 23.91 5.02
C ARG A 53 -9.60 22.75 4.08
N ARG A 54 -9.80 23.01 2.78
CA ARG A 54 -10.05 21.96 1.78
C ARG A 54 -8.93 20.91 1.79
N ARG A 55 -7.67 21.35 1.72
CA ARG A 55 -6.49 20.47 1.82
C ARG A 55 -6.48 19.63 3.10
N MET A 56 -6.83 20.23 4.25
CA MET A 56 -6.87 19.51 5.52
C MET A 56 -8.03 18.51 5.57
N HIS A 57 -9.17 18.81 4.93
CA HIS A 57 -10.29 17.89 4.78
C HIS A 57 -9.87 16.67 3.94
N GLU A 58 -9.30 16.87 2.76
CA GLU A 58 -8.75 15.79 1.92
C GLU A 58 -7.73 14.93 2.70
N LEU A 59 -6.75 15.56 3.36
CA LEU A 59 -5.78 14.83 4.18
C LEU A 59 -6.43 14.02 5.30
N ASN A 60 -7.49 14.54 5.93
CA ASN A 60 -8.19 13.84 7.01
C ASN A 60 -9.01 12.66 6.47
N GLU A 61 -9.61 12.79 5.30
CA GLU A 61 -10.31 11.72 4.60
C GLU A 61 -9.35 10.58 4.25
N GLU A 62 -8.20 10.88 3.65
CA GLU A 62 -7.15 9.88 3.38
C GLU A 62 -6.64 9.19 4.66
N PHE A 63 -6.56 9.95 5.77
CA PHE A 63 -6.18 9.38 7.06
C PHE A 63 -7.24 8.42 7.63
N GLU A 64 -8.52 8.64 7.33
CA GLU A 64 -9.60 7.74 7.74
C GLU A 64 -9.63 6.49 6.85
N ALA A 65 -9.43 6.63 5.54
CA ALA A 65 -9.23 5.48 4.65
C ALA A 65 -8.04 4.61 5.06
N LEU A 66 -6.93 5.25 5.50
CA LEU A 66 -5.80 4.52 6.07
C LEU A 66 -6.21 3.76 7.34
N ARG A 67 -7.01 4.38 8.22
CA ARG A 67 -7.51 3.73 9.43
C ARG A 67 -8.33 2.49 9.10
N GLU A 68 -9.23 2.54 8.13
CA GLU A 68 -10.05 1.39 7.74
C GLU A 68 -9.22 0.17 7.27
N CYS A 69 -8.03 0.41 6.73
CA CYS A 69 -7.10 -0.65 6.32
C CYS A 69 -6.31 -1.29 7.48
N LEU A 70 -6.34 -0.70 8.68
CA LEU A 70 -5.56 -1.18 9.82
C LEU A 70 -6.31 -2.21 10.65
N PRO A 71 -5.59 -3.15 11.28
CA PRO A 71 -6.21 -4.11 12.19
C PRO A 71 -6.81 -3.38 13.41
N TYR A 72 -7.87 -3.97 13.98
CA TYR A 72 -8.51 -3.57 15.24
C TYR A 72 -9.33 -2.26 15.23
N GLN A 73 -9.64 -1.68 14.08
CA GLN A 73 -10.40 -0.43 13.99
C GLN A 73 -11.90 -0.61 14.23
N ASN A 74 -12.40 -1.83 14.04
CA ASN A 74 -13.82 -2.17 14.15
C ASN A 74 -14.25 -2.58 15.56
N ASP A 75 -13.36 -2.47 16.56
CA ASP A 75 -13.79 -2.68 17.94
C ASP A 75 -14.68 -1.50 18.33
N SER A 76 -15.99 -1.75 18.37
CA SER A 76 -17.04 -0.78 18.69
C SER A 76 -16.86 -0.07 20.03
N SER A 77 -15.98 -0.59 20.91
CA SER A 77 -15.63 0.02 22.18
C SER A 77 -14.31 0.82 22.15
N SER A 78 -13.59 0.82 21.02
CA SER A 78 -12.29 1.46 20.88
C SER A 78 -12.41 2.93 20.43
N ARG A 79 -11.71 3.81 21.13
CA ARG A 79 -11.63 5.23 20.79
C ARG A 79 -10.84 5.40 19.48
N ARG A 80 -11.30 6.30 18.58
CA ARG A 80 -10.58 6.68 17.34
C ARG A 80 -9.10 6.95 17.62
N MET A 81 -8.24 6.28 16.85
CA MET A 81 -6.79 6.41 16.99
C MET A 81 -6.30 7.80 16.57
N SER A 82 -5.36 8.36 17.34
CA SER A 82 -4.65 9.59 16.97
C SER A 82 -3.91 9.42 15.63
N LYS A 83 -3.62 10.52 14.92
CA LYS A 83 -2.85 10.48 13.67
C LYS A 83 -1.47 9.83 13.87
N ALA A 84 -0.80 10.14 14.99
CA ALA A 84 0.49 9.55 15.33
C ALA A 84 0.41 8.03 15.52
N ASN A 85 -0.57 7.56 16.30
CA ASN A 85 -0.75 6.13 16.53
C ASN A 85 -1.16 5.39 15.26
N THR A 86 -1.98 6.03 14.41
CA THR A 86 -2.40 5.47 13.12
C THR A 86 -1.17 5.22 12.23
N LEU A 87 -0.26 6.20 12.11
CA LEU A 87 0.98 6.04 11.34
C LEU A 87 1.91 4.99 11.94
N LEU A 88 2.05 4.96 13.26
CA LEU A 88 2.87 3.96 13.95
C LEU A 88 2.33 2.55 13.68
N LEU A 89 1.04 2.34 13.87
CA LEU A 89 0.38 1.06 13.61
C LEU A 89 0.50 0.66 12.15
N ALA A 90 0.25 1.58 11.20
CA ALA A 90 0.43 1.32 9.78
C ALA A 90 1.85 0.85 9.44
N SER A 91 2.88 1.54 9.96
CA SER A 91 4.28 1.18 9.69
C SER A 91 4.63 -0.22 10.24
N ASN A 92 4.12 -0.56 11.42
CA ASN A 92 4.34 -1.87 12.03
C ASN A 92 3.51 -2.95 11.32
N TRP A 93 2.33 -2.61 10.82
CA TRP A 93 1.47 -3.53 10.10
C TRP A 93 2.07 -3.93 8.75
N ILE A 94 2.60 -2.97 8.00
CA ILE A 94 3.33 -3.25 6.75
C ILE A 94 4.50 -4.21 7.00
N LYS A 95 5.30 -3.97 8.05
CA LYS A 95 6.41 -4.86 8.42
C LYS A 95 5.95 -6.27 8.76
N GLN A 96 4.88 -6.39 9.54
CA GLN A 96 4.30 -7.68 9.92
C GLN A 96 3.77 -8.44 8.71
N LEU A 97 2.98 -7.79 7.85
CA LEU A 97 2.47 -8.38 6.60
C LEU A 97 3.61 -8.81 5.67
N THR A 98 4.67 -8.00 5.56
CA THR A 98 5.85 -8.34 4.75
C THR A 98 6.53 -9.60 5.26
N ASN A 99 6.74 -9.72 6.57
CA ASN A 99 7.33 -10.91 7.17
C ASN A 99 6.42 -12.13 7.01
N ALA A 100 5.12 -11.98 7.26
CA ALA A 100 4.14 -13.05 7.08
C ALA A 100 4.13 -13.56 5.62
N ASN A 101 4.14 -12.66 4.64
CA ASN A 101 4.24 -13.03 3.22
C ASN A 101 5.51 -13.83 2.93
N ARG A 102 6.67 -13.38 3.47
CA ARG A 102 7.94 -14.08 3.29
C ARG A 102 7.90 -15.50 3.84
N VAL A 103 7.31 -15.69 5.03
CA VAL A 103 7.16 -17.01 5.64
C VAL A 103 6.25 -17.90 4.78
N LEU A 104 5.07 -17.41 4.38
CA LEU A 104 4.14 -18.15 3.53
C LEU A 104 4.76 -18.55 2.18
N GLN A 105 5.58 -17.68 1.59
CA GLN A 105 6.31 -18.00 0.36
C GLN A 105 7.34 -19.12 0.58
N ALA A 106 8.05 -19.12 1.71
CA ALA A 106 9.00 -20.17 2.06
C ALA A 106 8.29 -21.52 2.31
N GLU A 107 7.16 -21.50 3.03
CA GLU A 107 6.34 -22.68 3.27
C GLU A 107 5.78 -23.25 1.97
N LEU A 108 5.29 -22.40 1.07
CA LEU A 108 4.82 -22.82 -0.26
C LEU A 108 5.94 -23.45 -1.09
N ALA A 109 7.14 -22.89 -1.05
CA ALA A 109 8.30 -23.46 -1.74
C ALA A 109 8.68 -24.84 -1.17
N ALA A 110 8.69 -24.97 0.16
CA ALA A 110 8.96 -26.24 0.84
C ALA A 110 7.90 -27.30 0.49
N ALA A 111 6.62 -26.95 0.52
CA ALA A 111 5.53 -27.85 0.16
C ALA A 111 5.65 -28.34 -1.30
N ARG A 112 5.99 -27.44 -2.23
CA ARG A 112 6.25 -27.81 -3.64
C ARG A 112 7.42 -28.78 -3.78
N ALA A 113 8.51 -28.55 -3.05
CA ALA A 113 9.66 -29.45 -3.05
C ALA A 113 9.31 -30.83 -2.49
N GLN A 114 8.54 -30.89 -1.40
CA GLN A 114 8.06 -32.15 -0.81
C GLN A 114 7.20 -32.96 -1.79
N VAL A 115 6.27 -32.31 -2.50
CA VAL A 115 5.44 -32.98 -3.52
C VAL A 115 6.30 -33.53 -4.66
N SER A 116 7.25 -32.74 -5.15
CA SER A 116 8.17 -33.16 -6.21
C SER A 116 9.02 -34.37 -5.80
N LEU A 117 9.63 -34.32 -4.60
CA LEU A 117 10.43 -35.41 -4.06
C LEU A 117 9.59 -36.69 -3.89
N GLY A 118 8.36 -36.56 -3.39
CA GLY A 118 7.44 -37.68 -3.23
C GLY A 118 7.07 -38.33 -4.57
N LEU A 119 6.88 -37.55 -5.63
CA LEU A 119 6.64 -38.08 -6.96
C LEU A 119 7.87 -38.83 -7.51
N LEU A 120 9.05 -38.25 -7.37
CA LEU A 120 10.31 -38.89 -7.77
C LEU A 120 10.50 -40.23 -7.05
N PHE A 121 10.22 -40.28 -5.75
CA PHE A 121 10.31 -41.51 -4.98
C PHE A 121 9.34 -42.59 -5.48
N LYS A 122 8.08 -42.22 -5.78
CA LYS A 122 7.09 -43.15 -6.35
C LYS A 122 7.52 -43.69 -7.72
N VAL A 123 8.08 -42.83 -8.58
CA VAL A 123 8.60 -43.25 -9.88
C VAL A 123 9.79 -44.20 -9.72
N ALA A 124 10.75 -43.85 -8.85
CA ALA A 124 11.91 -44.69 -8.58
C ALA A 124 11.50 -46.06 -8.03
N ALA A 125 10.59 -46.11 -7.06
CA ALA A 125 10.04 -47.36 -6.53
C ALA A 125 9.40 -48.21 -7.64
N ARG A 126 8.63 -47.58 -8.55
CA ARG A 126 8.02 -48.29 -9.67
C ARG A 126 9.04 -48.85 -10.66
N VAL A 127 10.12 -48.12 -10.92
CA VAL A 127 11.22 -48.59 -11.79
C VAL A 127 11.92 -49.81 -11.18
N VAL A 128 12.14 -49.81 -9.86
CA VAL A 128 12.72 -50.95 -9.14
C VAL A 128 11.78 -52.16 -9.23
N GLU A 129 10.50 -52.00 -8.92
CA GLU A 129 9.49 -53.07 -9.04
C GLU A 129 9.46 -53.70 -10.44
N ILE A 130 9.49 -52.87 -11.49
CA ILE A 130 9.51 -53.33 -12.88
C ILE A 130 10.81 -54.11 -13.18
N SER A 131 11.96 -53.61 -12.73
CA SER A 131 13.25 -54.25 -12.97
C SER A 131 13.33 -55.62 -12.30
N GLU A 132 12.87 -55.72 -11.04
CA GLU A 132 12.78 -56.99 -10.31
C GLU A 132 11.83 -57.98 -11.01
N SER A 133 10.70 -57.48 -11.52
CA SER A 133 9.73 -58.31 -12.26
C SER A 133 10.33 -58.85 -13.56
N ASN A 134 11.08 -58.02 -14.31
CA ASN A 134 11.74 -58.44 -15.54
C ASN A 134 12.81 -59.51 -15.27
N MET A 135 13.64 -59.34 -14.23
CA MET A 135 14.64 -60.35 -13.86
C MET A 135 14.02 -61.71 -13.50
N ARG A 136 12.86 -61.71 -12.84
CA ARG A 136 12.11 -62.94 -12.52
C ARG A 136 11.59 -63.62 -13.79
N LEU A 137 11.04 -62.86 -14.73
CA LEU A 137 10.54 -63.39 -16.00
C LEU A 137 11.67 -64.02 -16.82
N ASP A 138 12.82 -63.36 -16.91
CA ASP A 138 13.99 -63.89 -17.62
C ASP A 138 14.49 -65.20 -16.99
N ALA A 139 14.54 -65.25 -15.66
CA ALA A 139 14.92 -66.47 -14.92
C ALA A 139 13.92 -67.62 -15.14
N GLU A 140 12.62 -67.35 -15.14
CA GLU A 140 11.60 -68.35 -15.44
C GLU A 140 11.66 -68.86 -16.87
N GLN A 141 11.93 -68.00 -17.85
CA GLN A 141 12.07 -68.43 -19.25
C GLN A 141 13.29 -69.32 -19.45
N PHE A 142 14.42 -68.97 -18.84
CA PHE A 142 15.63 -69.81 -18.87
C PHE A 142 15.37 -71.22 -18.33
N ASN A 143 14.66 -71.31 -17.20
CA ASN A 143 14.36 -72.59 -16.55
C ASN A 143 13.37 -73.47 -17.33
N ARG A 144 12.64 -72.91 -18.30
CA ARG A 144 11.73 -73.67 -19.19
C ARG A 144 12.40 -74.15 -20.48
N MET A 145 13.61 -73.66 -20.81
CA MET A 145 14.36 -74.03 -22.02
C MET A 145 15.43 -75.10 -21.78
N GLY A 146 15.71 -75.45 -20.51
CA GLY A 146 16.57 -76.58 -20.13
C GLY A 146 15.76 -77.78 -19.68
#